data_AF-A0A969VVX0-F1
#
_entry.id   AF-A0A969VVX0-F1
#
_cell.length_a   1.000
_cell.length_b   1.000
_cell.length_c   1.000
_cell.angle_alpha   90.00
_cell.angle_beta   90.00
_cell.angle_gamma   90.00
#
_symmetry.space_group_name_H-M   'P 1'
#
loop_
_entity.id
_entity.type
_entity.pdbx_description
1 polymer ?
#
loop_
_entity_poly.entity_id
_entity_poly.type
_entity_poly.pdbx_seq_one_letter_code
_entity_poly.pdbx_strand_id
1 'polypeptide(L)'
;LGSSYYHLSPNDFTLVFDRLALSLVFAVILAMLATVKISERSGFHTLAELIILAPLSVLIWNYNGNLTPYVVLQFGGIILIILTLLFSKTKKQSPCFTSLIILYALAKVAEFYDIEIFNLSQNLISGHTLKHLIGALAVLIFISPLKIKKF
;
A
#
# COMPACT_ATOMS: atom_id res chain seq x y z
N LEU A 1 -9.77 6.52 -6.27
CA LEU A 1 -9.80 7.39 -7.46
C LEU A 1 -8.98 6.80 -8.61
N GLY A 2 -7.66 6.59 -8.47
CA GLY A 2 -6.82 5.97 -9.51
C GLY A 2 -7.35 4.62 -10.02
N SER A 3 -7.54 3.65 -9.11
CA SER A 3 -8.19 2.37 -9.41
C SER A 3 -9.52 2.52 -10.16
N SER A 4 -10.42 3.39 -9.70
CA SER A 4 -11.72 3.62 -10.33
C SER A 4 -11.58 4.10 -11.78
N TYR A 5 -10.63 4.99 -12.06
CA TYR A 5 -10.39 5.49 -13.41
C TYR A 5 -9.84 4.40 -14.34
N TYR A 6 -8.93 3.56 -13.85
CA TYR A 6 -8.46 2.39 -14.58
C TYR A 6 -9.60 1.43 -14.94
N HIS A 7 -10.51 1.13 -14.02
CA HIS A 7 -11.63 0.22 -14.30
C HIS A 7 -12.69 0.79 -15.25
N LEU A 8 -12.81 2.12 -15.35
CA LEU A 8 -13.71 2.76 -16.31
C LEU A 8 -13.16 2.68 -17.75
N SER A 9 -11.84 2.65 -17.92
CA SER A 9 -11.20 2.54 -19.24
C SER A 9 -9.87 1.81 -19.10
N PRO A 10 -9.87 0.46 -19.09
CA PRO A 10 -8.67 -0.32 -18.79
C PRO A 10 -7.66 -0.23 -19.92
N ASN A 11 -6.52 0.42 -19.65
CA ASN A 11 -5.35 0.49 -20.52
C ASN A 11 -4.10 0.89 -19.69
N ASP A 12 -2.91 0.81 -20.28
CA ASP A 12 -1.67 1.11 -19.56
C ASP A 12 -1.62 2.56 -19.05
N PHE A 13 -2.15 3.52 -19.81
CA PHE A 13 -2.19 4.92 -19.42
C PHE A 13 -3.07 5.15 -18.19
N THR A 14 -4.25 4.55 -18.13
CA THR A 14 -5.12 4.67 -16.95
C THR A 14 -4.59 3.88 -15.76
N LEU A 15 -3.84 2.79 -16.01
CA LEU A 15 -3.16 1.99 -14.98
C LEU A 15 -2.03 2.76 -14.28
N VAL A 16 -1.39 3.73 -14.96
CA VAL A 16 -0.41 4.64 -14.33
C VAL A 16 -1.02 5.32 -13.10
N PHE A 17 -2.25 5.82 -13.18
CA PHE A 17 -2.88 6.55 -12.08
C PHE A 17 -3.14 5.66 -10.86
N ASP A 18 -3.52 4.40 -11.09
CA ASP A 18 -3.69 3.44 -10.00
C ASP A 18 -2.34 3.13 -9.31
N ARG A 19 -1.31 2.83 -10.11
CA ARG A 19 0.03 2.52 -9.60
C ARG A 19 0.70 3.71 -8.91
N LEU A 20 0.52 4.92 -9.45
CA LEU A 20 1.00 6.15 -8.82
C LEU A 20 0.38 6.33 -7.44
N ALA A 21 -0.94 6.26 -7.35
CA ALA A 21 -1.65 6.40 -6.08
C ALA A 21 -1.18 5.34 -5.06
N LEU A 22 -1.08 4.08 -5.46
CA LEU A 22 -0.62 3.00 -4.57
C LEU A 22 0.85 3.19 -4.15
N SER A 23 1.73 3.58 -5.06
CA SER A 23 3.16 3.81 -4.76
C SER A 23 3.36 4.93 -3.74
N LEU A 24 2.57 6.01 -3.83
CA LEU A 24 2.60 7.13 -2.88
C LEU A 24 2.07 6.71 -1.50
N VAL A 25 1.04 5.86 -1.45
CA VAL A 25 0.55 5.29 -0.18
C VAL A 25 1.67 4.48 0.50
N PHE A 26 2.41 3.66 -0.25
CA PHE A 26 3.57 2.95 0.27
C PHE A 26 4.67 3.89 0.78
N ALA A 27 4.97 4.98 0.04
CA ALA A 27 5.93 5.99 0.47
C ALA A 27 5.56 6.60 1.84
N VAL A 28 4.29 6.97 2.03
CA VAL A 28 3.79 7.52 3.30
C VAL A 28 3.86 6.51 4.43
N ILE A 29 3.51 5.25 4.19
CA ILE A 29 3.55 4.17 5.19
C ILE A 29 4.98 3.92 5.66
N LEU A 30 5.95 3.86 4.74
CA LEU A 30 7.37 3.66 5.07
C LEU A 30 7.95 4.87 5.82
N ALA A 31 7.60 6.08 5.41
CA ALA A 31 7.97 7.29 6.15
C ALA A 31 7.40 7.28 7.58
N MET A 32 6.13 6.88 7.73
CA MET A 32 5.48 6.77 9.04
C MET A 32 6.13 5.69 9.92
N LEU A 33 6.54 4.56 9.33
CA LEU A 33 7.31 3.53 10.03
C LEU A 33 8.62 4.11 10.56
N ALA A 34 9.39 4.82 9.71
CA ALA A 34 10.64 5.46 10.09
C ALA A 34 10.44 6.53 11.19
N THR A 35 9.38 7.34 11.12
CA THR A 35 9.01 8.31 12.16
C THR A 35 8.83 7.66 13.52
N VAL A 36 8.09 6.55 13.56
CA VAL A 36 7.69 5.90 14.82
C VAL A 36 8.79 5.01 15.39
N LYS A 37 9.56 4.34 14.53
CA LYS A 37 10.56 3.34 14.94
C LYS A 37 11.97 3.93 15.08
N ILE A 38 12.30 4.99 14.36
CA ILE A 38 13.64 5.61 14.35
C ILE A 38 13.57 7.03 14.93
N SER A 39 13.05 7.99 14.17
CA SER A 39 12.90 9.39 14.58
C SER A 39 12.07 10.18 13.57
N GLU A 40 11.50 11.30 13.98
CA GLU A 40 10.75 12.22 13.09
C GLU A 40 11.61 12.71 11.91
N ARG A 41 12.89 13.01 12.16
CA ARG A 41 13.85 13.36 11.10
C ARG A 41 14.02 12.24 10.08
N SER A 42 14.14 10.99 10.52
CA SER A 42 14.25 9.84 9.62
C SER A 42 13.00 9.69 8.75
N GLY A 43 11.82 9.84 9.35
CA GLY A 43 10.56 9.84 8.60
C GLY A 43 10.46 10.95 7.56
N PHE A 44 10.89 12.17 7.90
CA PHE A 44 10.92 13.28 6.95
C PHE A 44 11.84 12.99 5.75
N HIS A 45 13.07 12.51 5.99
CA HIS A 45 13.99 12.15 4.90
C HIS A 45 13.43 11.01 4.04
N THR A 46 12.88 9.96 4.68
CA THR A 46 12.25 8.84 3.98
C THR A 46 11.10 9.31 3.09
N LEU A 47 10.26 10.23 3.57
CA LEU A 47 9.17 10.79 2.76
C LEU A 47 9.70 11.63 1.60
N ALA A 48 10.68 12.49 1.85
CA ALA A 48 11.28 13.37 0.84
C ALA A 48 11.94 12.58 -0.30
N GLU A 49 12.56 11.44 0.01
CA GLU A 49 13.14 10.55 -1.00
C GLU A 49 12.04 9.77 -1.74
N LEU A 50 11.13 9.12 -1.02
CA LEU A 50 10.15 8.23 -1.62
C LEU A 50 9.05 8.96 -2.39
N ILE A 51 8.74 10.23 -2.09
CA ILE A 51 7.78 11.00 -2.87
C ILE A 51 8.26 11.25 -4.30
N ILE A 52 9.58 11.16 -4.54
CA ILE A 52 10.19 11.24 -5.87
C ILE A 52 10.36 9.83 -6.46
N LEU A 53 10.95 8.90 -5.69
CA LEU A 53 11.27 7.56 -6.18
C LEU A 53 10.02 6.72 -6.49
N ALA A 54 8.94 6.88 -5.72
CA ALA A 54 7.70 6.13 -5.95
C ALA A 54 7.05 6.47 -7.31
N PRO A 55 6.79 7.75 -7.66
CA PRO A 55 6.34 8.10 -9.00
C PRO A 55 7.33 7.70 -10.09
N LEU A 56 8.63 7.90 -9.86
CA LEU A 56 9.65 7.56 -10.85
C LEU A 56 9.64 6.06 -11.19
N SER A 57 9.41 5.19 -10.21
CA SER A 57 9.28 3.74 -10.43
C SER A 57 8.13 3.39 -11.39
N VAL A 58 7.02 4.13 -11.34
CA VAL A 58 5.86 3.94 -12.22
C VAL A 58 6.13 4.53 -13.60
N LEU A 59 6.79 5.68 -13.67
CA LEU A 59 7.15 6.31 -14.94
C LEU A 59 8.15 5.48 -15.73
N ILE A 60 9.13 4.84 -15.06
CA ILE A 60 10.05 3.88 -15.69
C ILE A 60 9.24 2.75 -16.33
N TRP A 61 8.32 2.13 -15.57
CA TRP A 61 7.46 1.09 -16.12
C TRP A 61 6.64 1.60 -17.33
N ASN A 62 6.05 2.78 -17.25
CA ASN A 62 5.25 3.33 -18.34
C ASN A 62 6.09 3.64 -19.60
N TYR A 63 7.37 3.97 -19.42
CA TYR A 63 8.27 4.31 -20.53
C TYR A 63 8.81 3.07 -21.26
N ASN A 64 9.24 2.03 -20.53
CA ASN A 64 9.94 0.89 -21.12
C ASN A 64 9.40 -0.48 -20.70
N GLY A 65 8.27 -0.54 -19.99
CA GLY A 65 7.66 -1.78 -19.51
C GLY A 65 8.34 -2.41 -18.30
N ASN A 66 9.46 -1.86 -17.81
CA ASN A 66 10.20 -2.43 -16.69
C ASN A 66 9.48 -2.19 -15.36
N LEU A 67 8.84 -3.24 -14.84
CA LEU A 67 8.08 -3.20 -13.59
C LEU A 67 8.93 -3.40 -12.33
N THR A 68 10.19 -3.81 -12.48
CA THR A 68 11.06 -4.19 -11.36
C THR A 68 11.22 -3.10 -10.30
N PRO A 69 11.47 -1.82 -10.63
CA PRO A 69 11.61 -0.77 -9.60
C PRO A 69 10.36 -0.62 -8.72
N TYR A 70 9.18 -0.72 -9.33
CA TYR A 70 7.90 -0.64 -8.64
C TYR A 70 7.67 -1.85 -7.71
N VAL A 71 7.98 -3.07 -8.20
CA VAL A 71 7.89 -4.31 -7.41
C VAL A 71 8.85 -4.26 -6.22
N VAL A 72 10.08 -3.82 -6.43
CA VAL A 72 11.08 -3.66 -5.36
C VAL A 72 10.58 -2.67 -4.31
N LEU A 73 10.04 -1.53 -4.72
CA LEU A 73 9.51 -0.54 -3.79
C LEU A 73 8.36 -1.12 -2.93
N GLN A 74 7.43 -1.85 -3.54
CA GLN A 74 6.30 -2.44 -2.83
C GLN A 74 6.71 -3.60 -1.91
N PHE A 75 7.27 -4.66 -2.48
CA PHE A 75 7.57 -5.88 -1.72
C PHE A 75 8.79 -5.70 -0.82
N GLY A 76 9.80 -4.95 -1.28
CA GLY A 76 10.91 -4.52 -0.41
C GLY A 76 10.42 -3.67 0.75
N GLY A 77 9.46 -2.76 0.50
CA GLY A 77 8.79 -2.00 1.55
C GLY A 77 8.09 -2.90 2.59
N ILE A 78 7.35 -3.92 2.15
CA ILE A 78 6.70 -4.89 3.05
C ILE A 78 7.74 -5.64 3.89
N ILE A 79 8.82 -6.12 3.27
CA ILE A 79 9.92 -6.80 3.97
C ILE A 79 10.53 -5.87 5.01
N LEU A 80 10.78 -4.60 4.68
CA LEU A 80 11.30 -3.61 5.62
C LEU A 80 10.35 -3.38 6.81
N ILE A 81 9.04 -3.32 6.58
CA ILE A 81 8.05 -3.23 7.66
C ILE A 81 8.15 -4.45 8.56
N ILE A 82 8.13 -5.67 8.00
CA ILE A 82 8.20 -6.92 8.76
C ILE A 82 9.47 -6.98 9.62
N LEU A 83 10.65 -6.77 9.00
CA LEU A 83 11.92 -6.81 9.71
C LEU A 83 11.95 -5.77 10.84
N THR A 84 11.49 -4.55 10.58
CA THR A 84 11.42 -3.50 11.61
C THR A 84 10.49 -3.89 12.76
N LEU A 85 9.36 -4.56 12.50
CA LEU A 85 8.46 -5.02 13.55
C LEU A 85 9.06 -6.15 14.40
N LEU A 86 9.82 -7.05 13.78
CA LEU A 86 10.49 -8.15 14.49
C LEU A 86 11.64 -7.67 15.37
N PHE A 87 12.41 -6.68 14.92
CA PHE A 87 13.63 -6.24 15.60
C PHE A 87 13.47 -4.98 16.47
N SER A 88 12.34 -4.25 16.37
CA SER A 88 12.14 -3.00 17.12
C SER A 88 10.87 -3.01 17.95
N LYS A 89 11.03 -2.85 19.27
CA LYS A 89 9.92 -2.50 20.17
C LYS A 89 9.46 -1.06 19.94
N THR A 90 8.15 -0.85 19.89
CA THR A 90 7.55 0.47 19.72
C THR A 90 7.56 1.23 21.06
N LYS A 91 8.09 2.46 21.07
CA LYS A 91 8.13 3.31 22.29
C LYS A 91 7.03 4.39 22.33
N LYS A 92 6.26 4.56 21.26
CA LYS A 92 5.23 5.60 21.09
C LYS A 92 3.91 4.97 20.63
N GLN A 93 2.82 5.73 20.76
CA GLN A 93 1.56 5.41 20.09
C GLN A 93 1.82 5.29 18.58
N SER A 94 1.45 4.15 18.00
CA SER A 94 1.84 3.76 16.65
C SER A 94 0.62 3.27 15.88
N PRO A 95 0.56 3.53 14.57
CA PRO A 95 -0.33 2.80 13.67
C PRO A 95 -0.14 1.28 13.81
N CYS A 96 -1.17 0.52 13.50
CA CYS A 96 -1.12 -0.94 13.53
C CYS A 96 -0.51 -1.51 12.23
N PHE A 97 0.82 -1.48 12.11
CA PHE A 97 1.51 -2.02 10.93
C PHE A 97 1.27 -3.52 10.73
N THR A 98 1.03 -4.28 11.81
CA THR A 98 0.71 -5.71 11.71
C THR A 98 -0.62 -5.95 11.00
N SER A 99 -1.67 -5.17 11.32
CA SER A 99 -2.95 -5.31 10.63
C SER A 99 -2.84 -4.93 9.16
N LEU A 100 -2.03 -3.91 8.85
CA LEU A 100 -1.77 -3.50 7.47
C LEU A 100 -1.15 -4.64 6.65
N ILE A 101 -0.14 -5.35 7.17
CA ILE A 101 0.48 -6.49 6.48
C ILE A 101 -0.52 -7.62 6.27
N ILE A 102 -1.26 -8.00 7.32
CA ILE A 102 -2.23 -9.09 7.26
C ILE A 102 -3.33 -8.76 6.23
N LEU A 103 -3.89 -7.55 6.28
CA LEU A 103 -4.97 -7.16 5.38
C LEU A 103 -4.46 -6.97 3.95
N TYR A 104 -3.24 -6.46 3.75
CA TYR A 104 -2.64 -6.43 2.41
C TYR A 104 -2.45 -7.84 1.83
N ALA A 105 -1.97 -8.79 2.64
CA ALA A 105 -1.85 -10.19 2.23
C ALA A 105 -3.22 -10.79 1.87
N LEU A 106 -4.26 -10.54 2.69
CA LEU A 106 -5.63 -10.97 2.40
C LEU A 106 -6.18 -10.33 1.13
N ALA A 107 -5.91 -9.05 0.88
CA ALA A 107 -6.30 -8.37 -0.36
C ALA A 107 -5.62 -9.00 -1.59
N LYS A 108 -4.34 -9.39 -1.47
CA LYS A 108 -3.62 -10.09 -2.54
C LYS A 108 -4.12 -11.51 -2.79
N VAL A 109 -4.50 -12.24 -1.73
CA VAL A 109 -5.15 -13.55 -1.86
C VAL A 109 -6.52 -13.40 -2.55
N ALA A 110 -7.31 -12.39 -2.16
CA ALA A 110 -8.58 -12.11 -2.81
C ALA A 110 -8.40 -11.77 -4.30
N GLU A 111 -7.41 -10.94 -4.64
CA GLU A 111 -7.07 -10.64 -6.03
C GLU A 111 -6.63 -11.87 -6.83
N PHE A 112 -5.88 -12.78 -6.22
CA PHE A 112 -5.41 -14.00 -6.88
C PHE A 112 -6.56 -14.97 -7.21
N TYR A 113 -7.53 -15.10 -6.31
CA TYR A 113 -8.70 -15.96 -6.47
C TYR A 113 -9.94 -15.19 -6.99
N ASP A 114 -9.75 -14.20 -7.87
CA ASP A 114 -10.83 -13.29 -8.29
C ASP A 114 -12.04 -14.03 -8.85
N ILE A 115 -11.79 -14.96 -9.78
CA ILE A 115 -12.82 -15.72 -10.50
C ILE A 115 -13.43 -16.78 -9.59
N GLU A 116 -12.61 -17.46 -8.78
CA GLU A 116 -13.08 -18.46 -7.84
C GLU A 116 -14.00 -17.85 -6.79
N ILE A 117 -13.65 -16.67 -6.25
CA ILE A 117 -14.50 -15.92 -5.32
C ILE A 117 -15.79 -15.47 -6.01
N PHE A 118 -15.73 -15.04 -7.27
CA PHE A 118 -16.91 -14.67 -8.05
C PHE A 118 -17.87 -15.86 -8.25
N ASN A 119 -17.34 -17.02 -8.61
CA ASN A 119 -18.14 -18.23 -8.81
C ASN A 119 -18.73 -18.75 -7.49
N LEU A 120 -17.94 -18.78 -6.41
CA LEU A 120 -18.39 -19.21 -5.08
C LEU A 120 -19.44 -18.27 -4.48
N SER A 121 -19.37 -16.98 -4.79
CA SER A 121 -20.34 -15.98 -4.35
C SER A 121 -21.59 -15.90 -5.24
N GLN A 122 -21.81 -16.86 -6.15
CA GLN A 122 -22.92 -16.86 -7.09
C GLN A 122 -22.98 -15.58 -7.94
N ASN A 123 -21.81 -15.10 -8.39
CA ASN A 123 -21.62 -13.90 -9.20
C ASN A 123 -21.98 -12.58 -8.49
N LEU A 124 -22.03 -12.55 -7.15
CA LEU A 124 -22.34 -11.34 -6.38
C LEU A 124 -21.10 -10.47 -6.14
N ILE A 125 -19.97 -11.08 -5.78
CA ILE A 125 -18.76 -10.36 -5.36
C ILE A 125 -17.53 -11.04 -5.95
N SER A 126 -16.73 -10.32 -6.72
CA SER A 126 -15.43 -10.80 -7.19
C SER A 126 -14.33 -10.55 -6.16
N GLY A 127 -13.23 -11.29 -6.25
CA GLY A 127 -12.07 -11.07 -5.38
C GLY A 127 -11.46 -9.66 -5.54
N HIS A 128 -11.61 -9.05 -6.70
CA HIS A 128 -11.23 -7.68 -7.00
C HIS A 128 -12.10 -6.65 -6.28
N THR A 129 -13.40 -6.88 -6.14
CA THR A 129 -14.24 -6.05 -5.27
C THR A 129 -13.80 -6.22 -3.81
N LEU A 130 -13.54 -7.46 -3.40
CA LEU A 130 -13.14 -7.77 -2.03
C LEU A 130 -11.78 -7.15 -1.67
N LYS A 131 -10.81 -7.13 -2.59
CA LYS A 131 -9.48 -6.54 -2.33
C LYS A 131 -9.58 -5.04 -2.01
N HIS A 132 -10.47 -4.31 -2.68
CA HIS A 132 -10.67 -2.88 -2.43
C HIS A 132 -11.35 -2.64 -1.07
N LEU A 133 -12.32 -3.47 -0.70
CA LEU A 133 -12.96 -3.42 0.62
C LEU A 133 -11.95 -3.72 1.74
N ILE A 134 -11.13 -4.76 1.56
CA ILE A 134 -10.05 -5.10 2.50
C ILE A 134 -9.04 -3.95 2.58
N GLY A 135 -8.66 -3.36 1.44
CA GLY A 135 -7.74 -2.21 1.40
C GLY A 135 -8.28 -0.99 2.16
N ALA A 136 -9.57 -0.66 1.98
CA ALA A 136 -10.22 0.43 2.72
C ALA A 136 -10.24 0.14 4.23
N LEU A 137 -10.60 -1.09 4.63
CA LEU A 137 -10.59 -1.53 6.02
C LEU A 137 -9.18 -1.49 6.62
N ALA A 138 -8.16 -1.86 5.84
CA ALA A 138 -6.77 -1.83 6.26
C ALA A 138 -6.32 -0.44 6.68
N VAL A 139 -6.69 0.58 5.91
CA VAL A 139 -6.37 1.99 6.25
C VAL A 139 -7.06 2.39 7.56
N LEU A 140 -8.35 2.07 7.72
CA LEU A 140 -9.09 2.42 8.95
C LEU A 140 -8.47 1.77 10.19
N ILE A 141 -8.19 0.47 10.14
CA ILE A 141 -7.59 -0.25 11.28
C ILE A 141 -6.17 0.25 11.53
N PHE A 142 -5.40 0.51 10.46
CA PHE A 142 -4.04 1.01 10.54
C PHE A 142 -3.95 2.32 11.33
N ILE A 143 -4.84 3.28 11.04
CA ILE A 143 -4.82 4.61 11.70
C ILE A 143 -5.63 4.66 13.01
N SER A 144 -6.50 3.69 13.29
CA SER A 144 -7.37 3.70 14.48
C SER A 144 -6.64 3.92 15.83
N PRO A 145 -5.39 3.44 16.03
CA PRO A 145 -4.68 3.71 17.28
C PRO A 145 -4.15 5.14 17.37
N LEU A 146 -4.20 5.96 16.31
CA LEU A 146 -3.76 7.35 16.34
C LEU A 146 -4.86 8.21 16.95
N LYS A 147 -4.60 8.81 18.13
CA LYS A 147 -5.49 9.84 18.66
C LYS A 147 -5.31 11.11 17.84
N ILE A 148 -6.37 11.55 17.16
CA ILE A 148 -6.43 12.89 16.60
C ILE A 148 -6.43 13.86 17.79
N LYS A 149 -5.33 14.60 18.00
CA LYS A 149 -5.37 15.76 18.89
C LYS A 149 -6.36 16.75 18.27
N LYS A 150 -7.51 16.95 18.92
CA LYS A 150 -8.35 18.10 18.64
C LYS A 150 -7.55 19.33 19.03
N PHE A 151 -7.28 20.21 18.07
CA PHE A 151 -6.72 21.53 18.31
C PHE A 151 -7.76 22.42 19.01
#